data_AF-A0AAQ3Q915-F1
#
_entry.id   AF-A0AAQ3Q915-F1
#
_cell.length_a   1.000
_cell.length_b   1.000
_cell.length_c   1.000
_cell.angle_alpha   90.00
_cell.angle_beta   90.00
_cell.angle_gamma   90.00
#
_symmetry.space_group_name_H-M   'P 1'
#
loop_
_entity.id
_entity.type
_entity.pdbx_description
1 polymer ?
#
loop_
_entity_poly.entity_id
_entity_poly.type
_entity_poly.pdbx_seq_one_letter_code
_entity_poly.pdbx_strand_id
1 'polypeptide(L)'
;MWPHDRINADIVQVLKTAHSIRSRLEAMDGSNAANWCLSGCCEGTLIDRTRIVISNRLRKKLKEMMMDFQAMQQQMMVEYRETVERRYFTVMGEAAAEEVIERIITNSESEGMVKTTILEYGPGKVVEMVQAI
;
A
#
# COMPACT_ATOMS: atom_id res chain seq x y z
N MET A 1 -5.97 -17.78 -6.42
CA MET A 1 -5.60 -17.52 -5.01
C MET A 1 -4.78 -16.25 -5.05
N TRP A 2 -5.25 -15.16 -4.44
CA TRP A 2 -4.47 -13.92 -4.42
C TRP A 2 -3.16 -14.22 -3.67
N PRO A 3 -1.98 -13.96 -4.23
CA PRO A 3 -0.72 -14.16 -3.52
C PRO A 3 -0.51 -12.99 -2.55
N HIS A 4 -1.33 -12.93 -1.50
CA HIS A 4 -1.32 -11.89 -0.47
C HIS A 4 0.09 -11.66 0.08
N ASP A 5 0.83 -12.72 0.36
CA ASP A 5 2.19 -12.62 0.92
C ASP A 5 3.17 -11.95 -0.03
N ARG A 6 3.08 -12.24 -1.33
CA ARG A 6 3.97 -11.65 -2.33
C ARG A 6 3.68 -10.17 -2.50
N ILE A 7 2.39 -9.82 -2.60
CA ILE A 7 1.93 -8.44 -2.70
C ILE A 7 2.34 -7.64 -1.46
N ASN A 8 2.13 -8.19 -0.26
CA ASN A 8 2.52 -7.54 0.99
C ASN A 8 4.05 -7.33 1.06
N ALA A 9 4.83 -8.31 0.61
CA ALA A 9 6.28 -8.18 0.53
C ALA A 9 6.70 -7.04 -0.43
N ASP A 10 6.08 -6.98 -1.61
CA ASP A 10 6.33 -5.92 -2.61
C ASP A 10 5.97 -4.54 -2.04
N ILE A 11 4.82 -4.42 -1.35
CA ILE A 11 4.40 -3.18 -0.69
C ILE A 11 5.44 -2.72 0.34
N VAL A 12 5.87 -3.63 1.22
CA VAL A 12 6.88 -3.34 2.23
C VAL A 12 8.20 -2.92 1.58
N GLN A 13 8.60 -3.57 0.48
CA GLN A 13 9.81 -3.24 -0.24
C GLN A 13 9.75 -1.82 -0.84
N VAL A 14 8.65 -1.46 -1.52
CA VAL A 14 8.46 -0.11 -2.08
C VAL A 14 8.53 0.94 -0.98
N LEU A 15 7.85 0.72 0.15
CA LEU A 15 7.87 1.66 1.29
C LEU A 15 9.28 1.83 1.87
N LYS A 16 10.04 0.74 2.04
CA LYS A 16 11.44 0.79 2.51
C LYS A 16 12.33 1.58 1.55
N THR A 17 12.20 1.33 0.24
CA THR A 17 12.97 2.06 -0.77
C THR A 17 12.62 3.54 -0.79
N ALA A 18 11.32 3.90 -0.75
CA ALA A 18 10.87 5.28 -0.70
C ALA A 18 11.38 6.01 0.55
N HIS A 19 11.33 5.36 1.72
CA HIS A 19 11.87 5.89 2.96
C HIS A 19 13.38 6.13 2.85
N SER A 20 14.14 5.17 2.31
CA SER A 20 15.59 5.32 2.11
C SER A 20 15.93 6.51 1.19
N ILE A 21 15.20 6.67 0.08
CA ILE A 21 15.39 7.81 -0.84
C ILE A 21 15.09 9.13 -0.12
N ARG A 22 13.98 9.19 0.63
CA ARG A 22 13.60 10.37 1.40
C ARG A 22 14.69 10.75 2.41
N SER A 23 15.17 9.80 3.21
CA SER A 23 16.24 10.06 4.20
C SER A 23 17.52 10.55 3.54
N ARG A 24 17.87 10.04 2.35
CA ARG A 24 19.04 10.53 1.59
C ARG A 24 18.86 11.95 1.08
N LEU A 25 17.66 12.34 0.65
CA LEU A 25 17.35 13.71 0.26
C LEU A 25 17.43 14.66 1.46
N GLU A 26 16.87 14.28 2.61
CA GLU A 26 16.93 15.06 3.86
C GLU A 26 18.37 15.23 4.36
N ALA A 27 19.20 14.18 4.28
CA ALA A 27 20.62 14.26 4.62
C ALA A 27 21.40 15.20 3.67
N MET A 28 21.04 15.20 2.37
CA MET A 28 21.65 16.11 1.40
C MET A 28 21.28 17.57 1.68
N ASP A 29 20.04 17.84 2.11
CA ASP A 29 19.63 19.18 2.54
C ASP A 29 20.36 19.61 3.83
N GLY A 30 20.50 18.71 4.80
CA GLY A 30 21.24 18.97 6.05
C GLY A 30 22.73 19.24 5.84
N SER A 31 23.38 18.48 4.94
CA SER A 31 24.77 18.71 4.56
C SER A 31 24.96 20.06 3.83
N ASN A 32 23.95 20.53 3.08
CA ASN A 32 24.00 21.87 2.48
C ASN A 32 23.96 22.95 3.55
N ALA A 33 23.05 22.86 4.53
CA ALA A 33 22.98 23.80 5.63
C ALA A 33 24.28 23.84 6.46
N ALA A 34 24.93 22.69 6.68
CA ALA A 34 26.21 22.62 7.37
C ALA A 34 27.39 23.18 6.55
N ASN A 35 27.41 22.96 5.23
CA ASN A 35 28.44 23.51 4.34
C ASN A 35 28.35 25.04 4.21
N TRP A 36 27.15 25.62 4.31
CA TRP A 36 26.96 27.07 4.38
C TRP A 36 27.69 27.70 5.59
N CYS A 37 27.73 27.01 6.73
CA CYS A 37 28.43 27.49 7.92
C CYS A 37 29.97 27.38 7.84
N LEU A 38 30.51 26.51 6.98
CA LEU A 38 31.93 26.12 7.04
C LEU A 38 32.78 26.60 5.85
N SER A 39 32.23 26.72 4.63
CA SER A 39 33.08 26.69 3.42
C SER A 39 33.20 28.01 2.64
N GLY A 40 32.52 29.10 3.02
CA GLY A 40 32.47 30.29 2.16
C GLY A 40 31.75 30.07 0.81
N CYS A 41 31.13 28.90 0.61
CA CYS A 41 30.08 28.72 -0.41
C CYS A 41 28.86 29.51 0.05
N CYS A 42 28.81 30.77 -0.37
CA CYS A 42 27.67 31.62 -0.11
C CYS A 42 26.41 31.01 -0.75
N GLU A 43 25.28 31.21 -0.08
CA GLU A 43 23.95 30.98 -0.62
C GLU A 43 23.83 31.60 -2.02
N GLY A 44 23.38 30.82 -3.01
CA GLY A 44 23.15 31.33 -4.36
C GLY A 44 24.31 31.21 -5.35
N THR A 45 25.41 30.50 -5.03
CA THR A 45 26.38 30.07 -6.05
C THR A 45 25.73 29.14 -7.09
N LEU A 46 26.30 29.06 -8.30
CA LEU A 46 25.79 28.19 -9.37
C LEU A 46 25.69 26.71 -8.95
N ILE A 47 26.64 26.24 -8.14
CA ILE A 47 26.69 24.87 -7.62
C ILE A 47 25.55 24.66 -6.62
N ASP A 48 25.33 25.61 -5.72
CA ASP A 48 24.25 25.58 -4.72
C ASP A 48 22.87 25.59 -5.38
N ARG A 49 22.64 26.50 -6.33
CA ARG A 49 21.41 26.57 -7.14
C ARG A 49 21.14 25.27 -7.90
N THR A 50 22.16 24.71 -8.55
CA THR A 50 22.02 23.45 -9.30
C THR A 50 21.65 22.30 -8.36
N ARG A 51 22.28 22.23 -7.19
CA ARG A 51 22.01 21.19 -6.19
C ARG A 51 20.58 21.28 -5.64
N ILE A 52 20.11 22.49 -5.30
CA ILE A 52 18.74 22.74 -4.85
C ILE A 52 17.73 22.34 -5.93
N VAL A 53 17.96 22.74 -7.18
CA VAL A 53 17.06 22.38 -8.30
C VAL A 53 16.98 20.86 -8.47
N ILE A 54 18.12 20.16 -8.41
CA ILE A 54 18.15 18.69 -8.52
C ILE A 54 17.45 18.04 -7.32
N SER A 55 17.72 18.47 -6.08
CA SER A 55 17.09 17.88 -4.89
C SER A 55 15.57 18.08 -4.91
N ASN A 56 15.11 19.28 -5.27
CA ASN A 56 13.70 19.60 -5.41
C ASN A 56 13.03 18.76 -6.51
N ARG A 57 13.70 18.59 -7.66
CA ARG A 57 13.21 17.73 -8.75
C ARG A 57 13.07 16.28 -8.30
N LEU A 58 14.06 15.74 -7.60
CA LEU A 58 14.02 14.36 -7.08
C LEU A 58 12.91 14.19 -6.03
N ARG A 59 12.73 15.17 -5.13
CA ARG A 59 11.65 15.16 -4.13
C ARG A 59 10.28 15.18 -4.80
N LYS A 60 10.10 16.04 -5.81
CA LYS A 60 8.86 16.07 -6.60
C LYS A 60 8.60 14.73 -7.27
N LYS A 61 9.62 14.13 -7.91
CA LYS A 61 9.47 12.83 -8.57
C LYS A 61 9.14 11.70 -7.60
N LEU A 62 9.77 11.67 -6.41
CA LEU A 62 9.42 10.72 -5.36
C LEU A 62 7.96 10.87 -4.93
N LYS A 63 7.48 12.10 -4.74
CA LYS A 63 6.09 12.37 -4.38
C LYS A 63 5.11 11.90 -5.46
N GLU A 64 5.38 12.20 -6.73
CA GLU A 64 4.58 11.72 -7.86
C GLU A 64 4.49 10.19 -7.87
N MET A 65 5.63 9.50 -7.80
CA MET A 65 5.65 8.03 -7.80
C MET A 65 4.91 7.43 -6.59
N MET A 66 4.99 8.06 -5.41
CA MET A 66 4.27 7.60 -4.22
C MET A 66 2.76 7.84 -4.32
N MET A 67 2.33 8.92 -4.98
CA MET A 67 0.92 9.16 -5.27
C MET A 67 0.36 8.12 -6.24
N ASP A 68 1.10 7.82 -7.32
CA ASP A 68 0.73 6.78 -8.28
C ASP A 68 0.65 5.40 -7.61
N PHE A 69 1.62 5.10 -6.73
CA PHE A 69 1.63 3.86 -5.96
C PHE A 69 0.43 3.74 -5.02
N GLN A 70 0.06 4.82 -4.33
CA GLN A 70 -1.13 4.85 -3.47
C GLN A 70 -2.41 4.66 -4.28
N ALA A 71 -2.53 5.28 -5.46
CA ALA A 71 -3.67 5.09 -6.35
C ALA A 71 -3.78 3.62 -6.82
N MET A 72 -2.64 2.99 -7.15
CA MET A 72 -2.60 1.58 -7.52
C MET A 72 -3.02 0.67 -6.37
N GLN A 73 -2.58 0.94 -5.14
CA GLN A 73 -3.03 0.20 -3.95
C GLN A 73 -4.55 0.34 -3.73
N GLN A 74 -5.11 1.52 -3.91
CA GLN A 74 -6.55 1.75 -3.79
C GLN A 74 -7.33 0.97 -4.85
N GLN A 75 -6.90 1.02 -6.12
CA GLN A 75 -7.53 0.26 -7.19
C GLN A 75 -7.48 -1.25 -6.91
N MET A 76 -6.34 -1.75 -6.44
CA MET A 76 -6.15 -3.15 -6.07
C MET A 76 -7.11 -3.59 -4.95
N MET A 77 -7.33 -2.74 -3.94
CA MET A 77 -8.30 -3.01 -2.88
C MET A 77 -9.75 -3.03 -3.39
N VAL A 78 -10.11 -2.15 -4.32
CA VAL A 78 -11.43 -2.15 -4.97
C VAL A 78 -11.64 -3.45 -5.75
N GLU A 79 -10.67 -3.86 -6.59
CA GLU A 79 -10.76 -5.10 -7.36
C GLU A 79 -10.83 -6.36 -6.47
N TYR A 80 -10.08 -6.37 -5.37
CA TYR A 80 -10.12 -7.45 -4.39
C TYR A 80 -11.50 -7.53 -3.73
N ARG A 81 -12.01 -6.39 -3.25
CA ARG A 81 -13.33 -6.29 -2.65
C ARG A 81 -14.44 -6.80 -3.59
N GLU A 82 -14.46 -6.35 -4.84
CA GLU A 82 -15.43 -6.82 -5.83
C GLU A 82 -15.34 -8.35 -6.04
N THR A 83 -14.12 -8.90 -5.98
CA THR A 83 -13.90 -10.34 -6.10
C THR A 83 -14.51 -11.09 -4.91
N VAL A 84 -14.34 -10.56 -3.69
CA VAL A 84 -14.93 -11.13 -2.48
C VAL A 84 -16.46 -11.08 -2.54
N GLU A 85 -17.03 -9.93 -2.92
CA GLU A 85 -18.48 -9.75 -3.06
C GLU A 85 -19.09 -10.71 -4.09
N ARG A 86 -18.50 -10.81 -5.29
CA ARG A 86 -18.98 -11.74 -6.34
C ARG A 86 -18.92 -13.20 -5.87
N ARG A 87 -17.86 -13.58 -5.16
CA ARG A 87 -17.72 -14.94 -4.61
C ARG A 87 -18.76 -15.21 -3.54
N TYR A 88 -18.93 -14.29 -2.60
CA TYR A 88 -19.95 -14.41 -1.56
C TYR A 88 -21.34 -14.60 -2.18
N PHE A 89 -21.71 -13.77 -3.15
CA PHE A 89 -23.00 -13.87 -3.83
C PHE A 89 -23.18 -15.22 -4.55
N THR A 90 -22.16 -15.68 -5.27
CA THR A 90 -22.22 -16.97 -5.98
C THR A 90 -22.46 -18.14 -5.01
N VAL A 91 -21.99 -18.00 -3.78
CA VAL A 91 -22.06 -19.02 -2.74
C VAL A 91 -23.37 -18.97 -1.97
N MET A 92 -23.74 -17.77 -1.50
CA MET A 92 -24.86 -17.56 -0.60
C MET A 92 -26.18 -17.35 -1.34
N GLY A 93 -26.12 -16.97 -2.62
CA GLY A 93 -27.29 -16.62 -3.43
C GLY A 93 -27.90 -15.25 -3.09
N GLU A 94 -27.32 -14.54 -2.12
CA GLU A 94 -27.76 -13.23 -1.65
C GLU A 94 -26.57 -12.28 -1.46
N ALA A 95 -26.84 -10.98 -1.44
CA ALA A 95 -25.82 -9.96 -1.23
C ALA A 95 -25.38 -9.92 0.24
N ALA A 96 -24.07 -9.88 0.48
CA ALA A 96 -23.53 -9.68 1.82
C ALA A 96 -23.84 -8.27 2.35
N ALA A 97 -23.99 -8.16 3.66
CA ALA A 97 -23.87 -6.87 4.34
C ALA A 97 -22.42 -6.36 4.27
N GLU A 98 -22.26 -5.03 4.28
CA GLU A 98 -20.96 -4.35 4.24
C GLU A 98 -19.97 -4.89 5.28
N GLU A 99 -20.44 -5.08 6.51
CA GLU A 99 -19.67 -5.56 7.65
C GLU A 99 -19.11 -6.99 7.43
N VAL A 100 -19.84 -7.83 6.69
CA VAL A 100 -19.42 -9.20 6.37
C VAL A 100 -18.28 -9.18 5.36
N ILE A 101 -18.37 -8.34 4.34
CA ILE A 101 -17.29 -8.17 3.36
C ILE A 101 -16.03 -7.64 4.03
N GLU A 102 -16.17 -6.66 4.93
CA GLU A 102 -15.04 -6.10 5.68
C GLU A 102 -14.35 -7.14 6.57
N ARG A 103 -15.12 -8.01 7.25
CA ARG A 103 -14.57 -9.13 8.03
C ARG A 103 -13.80 -10.14 7.17
N ILE A 104 -14.30 -10.46 5.98
CA ILE A 104 -13.61 -11.40 5.07
C ILE A 104 -12.31 -10.79 4.55
N ILE A 105 -12.33 -9.50 4.20
CA ILE A 105 -11.15 -8.77 3.72
C ILE A 105 -10.08 -8.65 4.81
N THR A 106 -10.48 -8.39 6.05
CA THR A 106 -9.56 -8.23 7.18
C THR A 106 -8.98 -9.55 7.68
N ASN A 107 -9.74 -10.65 7.56
CA ASN A 107 -9.28 -11.97 7.93
C ASN A 107 -8.88 -12.80 6.70
N SER A 108 -7.63 -12.71 6.28
CA SER A 108 -7.12 -13.39 5.07
C SER A 108 -7.20 -14.92 5.11
N GLU A 109 -7.22 -15.54 6.30
CA GLU A 109 -7.41 -16.98 6.44
C GLU A 109 -8.87 -17.40 6.20
N SER A 110 -9.81 -16.46 6.39
CA SER A 110 -11.25 -16.72 6.25
C SER A 110 -11.68 -16.99 4.81
N GLU A 111 -11.02 -16.43 3.78
CA GLU A 111 -11.37 -16.70 2.38
C GLU A 111 -11.24 -18.19 2.02
N GLY A 112 -10.19 -18.85 2.53
CA GLY A 112 -9.95 -20.28 2.31
C GLY A 112 -10.95 -21.13 3.08
N MET A 113 -11.23 -20.75 4.32
CA MET A 113 -12.20 -21.42 5.18
C MET A 113 -13.63 -21.29 4.66
N VAL A 114 -14.05 -20.11 4.16
CA VAL A 114 -15.35 -19.92 3.50
C VAL A 114 -15.48 -20.93 2.37
N LYS A 115 -14.47 -21.06 1.50
CA LYS A 115 -14.46 -22.06 0.42
C LYS A 115 -14.63 -23.50 0.90
N THR A 116 -13.90 -23.92 1.93
CA THR A 116 -13.96 -25.31 2.43
C THR A 116 -15.28 -25.58 3.14
N THR A 117 -15.78 -24.62 3.92
CA THR A 117 -17.04 -24.72 4.65
C THR A 117 -18.25 -24.84 3.73
N ILE A 118 -18.22 -24.21 2.54
CA ILE A 118 -19.25 -24.37 1.51
C ILE A 118 -19.29 -25.78 0.95
N LEU A 119 -18.11 -26.34 0.66
CA LEU A 119 -17.99 -27.69 0.08
C LEU A 119 -18.41 -28.78 1.09
N GLU A 120 -18.13 -28.56 2.37
CA GLU A 120 -18.36 -29.58 3.41
C GLU A 120 -19.72 -29.46 4.11
N TYR A 121 -20.22 -28.24 4.35
CA TYR A 121 -21.37 -28.01 5.25
C TYR A 121 -22.47 -27.13 4.65
N GLY A 122 -22.28 -26.62 3.43
CA GLY A 122 -23.25 -25.77 2.73
C GLY A 122 -23.28 -24.31 3.23
N PRO A 123 -24.08 -23.45 2.56
CA PRO A 123 -24.03 -22.00 2.74
C PRO A 123 -24.43 -21.51 4.15
N GLY A 124 -25.34 -22.20 4.85
CA GLY A 124 -25.74 -21.80 6.21
C GLY A 124 -24.59 -21.82 7.23
N LYS A 125 -23.61 -22.71 7.04
CA LYS A 125 -22.44 -22.83 7.91
C LYS A 125 -21.42 -21.69 7.70
N VAL A 126 -21.44 -21.06 6.53
CA VAL A 126 -20.58 -19.92 6.19
C VAL A 126 -20.96 -18.69 6.98
N VAL A 127 -22.27 -18.46 7.19
CA VAL A 127 -22.75 -17.31 7.97
C VAL A 127 -22.31 -17.43 9.43
N GLU A 128 -22.47 -18.61 10.04
CA GLU A 128 -21.97 -18.88 11.40
C GLU A 128 -20.47 -18.64 11.50
N MET A 129 -19.71 -19.12 10.51
CA MET A 129 -18.27 -18.97 10.48
C MET A 129 -17.86 -17.49 10.42
N VAL A 130 -18.43 -16.71 9.49
CA VAL A 130 -18.11 -15.28 9.32
C VAL A 130 -18.51 -14.45 10.54
N GLN A 131 -19.54 -14.85 11.27
CA GLN A 131 -19.93 -14.18 12.52
C GLN A 131 -18.99 -14.51 13.70
N ALA A 132 -18.29 -15.64 13.64
CA ALA A 132 -17.42 -16.14 14.71
C ALA A 132 -15.96 -15.63 14.63
N ILE A 133 -15.59 -15.03 13.50
CA ILE A 133 -14.32 -14.30 13.30
C ILE A 133 -14.54 -12.78 13.38
#